data_AF-A0A6F9APF3-F1
#
_entry.id   AF-A0A6F9APF3-F1
#
_cell.length_a   1.000
_cell.length_b   1.000
_cell.length_c   1.000
_cell.angle_alpha   90.00
_cell.angle_beta   90.00
_cell.angle_gamma   90.00
#
_symmetry.space_group_name_H-M   'P 1'
#
loop_
_entity.id
_entity.type
_entity.pdbx_description
1 polymer ?
#
loop_
_entity_poly.entity_id
_entity_poly.type
_entity_poly.pdbx_seq_one_letter_code
_entity_poly.pdbx_strand_id
1 'polypeptide(L)' 'MKRVFMKTGTYIGSILAAVNPYQSIPELYDRTAVEKYSRHHLGEIAPHIYAVANEMFFRFMPT' A
#
# COMPACT_ATOMS: atom_id res chain seq x y z
N MET A 1 7.31 17.96 16.32
CA MET A 1 6.66 16.64 16.40
C MET A 1 6.62 16.01 15.01
N LYS A 2 7.73 15.41 14.55
CA LYS A 2 7.73 14.63 13.30
C LYS A 2 7.30 13.22 13.66
N ARG A 3 6.01 12.93 13.50
CA ARG A 3 5.48 11.57 13.62
C ARG A 3 6.05 10.82 12.41
N VAL A 4 7.23 10.25 12.58
CA VAL A 4 7.85 9.32 11.61
C VAL A 4 7.00 8.06 11.68
N PHE A 5 5.83 8.09 11.04
CA PHE A 5 5.20 6.87 10.59
C PHE A 5 6.26 6.20 9.72
N MET A 6 6.73 5.02 10.13
CA MET A 6 7.60 4.17 9.32
C MET A 6 6.88 3.88 8.01
N LYS A 7 7.03 4.79 7.04
CA LYS A 7 6.44 4.72 5.72
C LYS A 7 7.37 3.82 4.93
N THR A 8 7.18 2.52 5.09
CA THR A 8 7.98 1.48 4.42
C THR A 8 7.82 1.51 2.89
N GLY A 9 6.86 2.30 2.37
CA GLY A 9 6.69 2.57 0.95
C GLY A 9 6.50 4.05 0.63
N THR A 10 6.96 4.49 -0.53
CA THR A 10 6.68 5.80 -1.12
C THR A 10 6.22 5.62 -2.57
N TYR A 11 5.18 6.36 -2.98
CA TYR A 11 4.78 6.42 -4.38
C TYR A 11 5.63 7.42 -5.16
N ILE A 12 6.11 6.99 -6.31
CA ILE A 12 6.72 7.82 -7.35
C ILE A 12 5.81 7.68 -8.58
N GLY A 13 4.75 8.49 -8.63
CA GLY A 13 3.68 8.34 -9.62
C GLY A 13 2.95 7.00 -9.44
N SER A 14 2.96 6.15 -10.47
CA SER A 14 2.39 4.80 -10.44
C SER A 14 3.34 3.72 -9.89
N ILE A 15 4.57 4.08 -9.52
CA ILE A 15 5.59 3.16 -9.03
C ILE A 15 5.62 3.21 -7.50
N LEU A 16 5.62 2.04 -6.85
CA LEU A 16 5.80 1.93 -5.40
C LEU A 16 7.25 1.57 -5.09
N ALA A 17 7.98 2.47 -4.42
CA ALA A 17 9.29 2.19 -3.87
C ALA A 17 9.14 1.79 -2.41
N ALA A 18 9.41 0.52 -2.07
CA ALA A 18 9.35 0.01 -0.70
C ALA A 18 10.74 -0.40 -0.19
N VAL A 19 11.04 -0.03 1.05
CA VAL A 19 12.31 -0.38 1.72
C VAL A 19 12.03 -1.49 2.73
N ASN A 20 12.83 -2.56 2.67
CA ASN A 20 12.69 -3.69 3.59
C ASN A 20 13.11 -3.26 5.01
N PRO A 21 12.21 -3.30 6.00
CA PRO A 21 12.54 -2.96 7.39
C PRO A 21 13.36 -4.05 8.11
N TYR A 22 13.63 -5.21 7.49
CA TYR A 22 14.32 -6.37 8.09
C TYR A 22 13.69 -6.86 9.41
N GLN A 23 12.46 -6.44 9.69
CA GLN A 23 11.66 -6.77 10.85
C GLN A 23 10.20 -6.93 10.41
N SER A 24 9.51 -7.93 10.96
CA SER A 24 8.08 -8.09 10.70
C SER A 24 7.30 -7.00 11.42
N ILE A 25 6.56 -6.19 10.66
CA ILE A 25 5.67 -5.15 11.19
C ILE A 25 4.24 -5.69 11.14
N PRO A 26 3.69 -6.22 12.25
CA PRO A 26 2.40 -6.92 12.24
C PRO A 26 1.22 -6.02 11.85
N GLU A 27 1.24 -4.73 12.20
CA GLU A 27 0.18 -3.76 11.83
C GLU A 27 0.14 -3.45 10.32
N LEU A 28 1.23 -3.71 9.58
CA LEU A 28 1.34 -3.33 8.18
C LEU A 28 0.64 -4.33 7.24
N TYR A 29 0.64 -5.62 7.60
CA TYR A 29 0.13 -6.72 6.78
C TYR A 29 -1.13 -7.37 7.35
N ASP A 30 -1.95 -6.60 8.07
CA ASP A 30 -3.18 -7.10 8.67
C ASP A 30 -4.34 -7.20 7.66
N ARG A 31 -5.34 -8.05 7.95
CA ARG A 31 -6.55 -8.20 7.13
C ARG A 31 -7.33 -6.90 7.02
N THR A 32 -7.38 -6.09 8.08
CA THR A 32 -8.07 -4.79 8.04
C THR A 32 -7.38 -3.82 7.07
N ALA A 33 -6.07 -3.94 6.87
CA ALA A 33 -5.37 -3.18 5.85
C ALA A 33 -5.84 -3.61 4.45
N VAL A 34 -5.92 -4.90 4.16
CA VAL A 34 -6.39 -5.41 2.85
C VAL A 34 -7.76 -4.85 2.48
N GLU A 35 -8.72 -4.89 3.41
CA GLU A 35 -10.07 -4.36 3.19
C GLU A 35 -10.06 -2.84 2.94
N LYS A 36 -9.21 -2.11 3.66
CA LYS A 36 -9.02 -0.67 3.46
C LYS A 36 -8.49 -0.36 2.06
N TYR A 37 -7.50 -1.12 1.57
CA TYR A 37 -6.89 -0.92 0.26
C TYR A 37 -7.76 -1.43 -0.91
N SER A 38 -8.65 -2.39 -0.68
CA SER A 38 -9.53 -2.94 -1.73
C SER A 38 -10.57 -1.94 -2.26
N ARG A 39 -10.93 -0.93 -1.46
CA ARG A 39 -12.00 0.03 -1.80
C ARG A 39 -11.48 1.40 -2.28
N HIS A 40 -10.18 1.55 -2.44
CA HIS A 40 -9.56 2.85 -2.75
C HIS A 40 -8.63 2.75 -3.95
N HIS A 41 -8.53 3.84 -4.70
CA HIS A 41 -7.66 3.95 -5.86
C HIS A 41 -6.25 4.40 -5.50
N LEU A 42 -5.29 4.18 -6.40
CA LEU A 42 -3.90 4.56 -6.18
C LEU A 42 -3.77 6.08 -6.00
N GLY A 43 -3.22 6.50 -4.86
CA GLY A 43 -3.02 7.91 -4.52
C GLY A 43 -4.01 8.50 -3.52
N GLU A 44 -5.15 7.84 -3.26
CA GLU A 44 -6.12 8.30 -2.24
C GLU A 44 -5.66 8.00 -0.81
N ILE A 45 -4.90 6.92 -0.65
CA ILE A 45 -4.41 6.43 0.64
C ILE A 45 -2.89 6.28 0.64
N ALA A 46 -2.34 6.09 1.83
CA ALA A 46 -0.89 5.97 2.00
C ALA A 46 -0.30 4.85 1.11
N PRO A 47 0.93 5.03 0.61
CA PRO A 47 1.63 4.02 -0.19
C PRO A 47 1.74 2.68 0.51
N HIS A 48 1.23 1.65 -0.17
CA HIS A 48 1.23 0.29 0.31
C HIS A 48 1.15 -0.70 -0.85
N ILE A 49 1.73 -1.89 -0.67
CA ILE A 49 1.74 -2.94 -1.68
C ILE A 49 0.32 -3.39 -2.07
N TYR A 50 -0.63 -3.31 -1.14
CA TYR A 50 -2.03 -3.67 -1.39
C TYR A 50 -2.74 -2.74 -2.36
N ALA A 51 -2.41 -1.44 -2.40
CA ALA A 51 -3.02 -0.54 -3.39
C ALA A 51 -2.54 -0.85 -4.82
N VAL A 52 -1.26 -1.23 -4.98
CA VAL A 52 -0.72 -1.67 -6.27
C VAL A 52 -1.39 -2.97 -6.72
N ALA A 53 -1.56 -3.93 -5.80
CA ALA A 53 -2.25 -5.18 -6.09
C ALA A 53 -3.72 -4.96 -6.49
N ASN A 54 -4.43 -4.06 -5.81
CA ASN A 54 -5.82 -3.72 -6.11
C ASN A 54 -5.97 -3.11 -7.51
N GLU A 55 -5.12 -2.13 -7.85
CA GLU A 55 -5.11 -1.54 -9.19
C GLU A 55 -4.78 -2.57 -10.27
N MET A 56 -3.79 -3.43 -10.03
CA MET A 56 -3.44 -4.49 -10.98
C MET A 56 -4.63 -5.44 -11.20
N PHE A 57 -5.30 -5.83 -10.12
CA PHE A 57 -6.49 -6.67 -10.20
C PHE A 57 -7.60 -6.01 -11.02
N PHE A 58 -7.95 -4.77 -10.69
CA PHE A 58 -8.98 -4.01 -11.40
C PHE A 58 -8.65 -3.82 -12.89
N ARG A 59 -7.37 -3.62 -13.21
CA ARG A 59 -6.91 -3.40 -14.58
C ARG A 59 -6.81 -4.68 -15.42
N PHE A 60 -6.55 -5.82 -14.78
CA PHE A 60 -6.40 -7.11 -15.46
C PHE A 60 -7.74 -7.84 -15.62
N MET A 61 -8.70 -7.60 -14.73
CA MET A 61 -10.06 -8.11 -14.81
C MET A 61 -11.04 -6.94 -15.00
N PRO A 62 -11.13 -6.38 -16.22
CA PRO A 62 -12.21 -5.45 -16.54
C PRO A 62 -13.51 -6.25 -16.59
N THR A 63 -14.35 -6.11 -15.56
CA THR A 63 -15.75 -6.56 -15.58
C THR A 63 -16.58 -5.70 -16.50
#